data_AF-A0A938AVS2-F1
#
_entry.id   AF-A0A938AVS2-F1
#
_cell.length_a   1.000
_cell.length_b   1.000
_cell.length_c   1.000
_cell.angle_alpha   90.00
_cell.angle_beta   90.00
_cell.angle_gamma   90.00
#
_symmetry.space_group_name_H-M   'P 1'
#
loop_
_entity.id
_entity.type
_entity.pdbx_description
1 polymer ?
#
loop_
_entity_poly.entity_id
_entity_poly.type
_entity_poly.pdbx_seq_one_letter_code
_entity_poly.pdbx_strand_id
1 'polypeptide(L)'
;DRPGADNLLAELNMMVQHYPKEKWWQVPVLATQAVNDVGIEELFKQIEKHRQALEGSGQLLEKRRQQRRREFLETVEHRVSDELLKLVEQDEEMSKYMARVEAGEIDPYSAADEVLRPRTLLASWSRRLAEKRPDG
;
A
#
# COMPACT_ATOMS: atom_id res chain seq x y z
N ASP A 1 11.63 4.22 36.41
CA ASP A 1 10.17 4.32 36.30
C ASP A 1 9.79 5.77 36.04
N ARG A 2 8.87 6.05 35.10
CA ARG A 2 8.44 7.42 34.79
C ARG A 2 7.11 7.68 35.50
N PRO A 3 6.98 8.74 36.31
CA PRO A 3 5.69 9.15 36.84
C PRO A 3 4.68 9.32 35.69
N GLY A 4 3.56 8.58 35.73
CA GLY A 4 2.50 8.64 34.71
C GLY A 4 2.44 7.48 33.72
N ALA A 5 3.34 6.48 33.80
CA ALA A 5 3.23 5.27 32.96
C ALA A 5 1.90 4.52 33.19
N ASP A 6 1.46 4.43 34.45
CA ASP A 6 0.18 3.80 34.81
C ASP A 6 -1.04 4.58 34.28
N ASN A 7 -0.98 5.91 34.29
CA ASN A 7 -2.03 6.76 33.73
C ASN A 7 -2.14 6.56 32.21
N LEU A 8 -1.00 6.49 31.51
CA LEU A 8 -0.96 6.23 30.08
C LEU A 8 -1.51 4.83 29.73
N LEU A 9 -1.23 3.82 30.55
CA LEU A 9 -1.81 2.49 30.38
C LEU A 9 -3.34 2.52 30.51
N ALA A 10 -3.87 3.25 31.49
CA ALA A 10 -5.31 3.41 31.66
C ALA A 10 -5.95 4.12 30.46
N GLU A 11 -5.33 5.18 29.95
CA GLU A 11 -5.78 5.90 28.75
C GLU A 11 -5.78 5.01 27.50
N LEU A 12 -4.69 4.27 27.26
CA LEU A 12 -4.59 3.35 26.13
C LEU A 12 -5.63 2.22 26.19
N ASN A 13 -5.89 1.69 27.39
CA ASN A 13 -6.93 0.69 27.57
C ASN A 13 -8.32 1.25 27.24
N MET A 14 -8.62 2.48 27.67
CA MET A 14 -9.87 3.16 27.30
C MET A 14 -9.99 3.33 25.78
N MET A 15 -8.93 3.79 25.11
CA MET A 15 -8.93 3.95 23.66
C MET A 15 -9.23 2.63 22.94
N VAL A 16 -8.53 1.54 23.32
CA VAL A 16 -8.72 0.21 22.71
C VAL A 16 -10.14 -0.31 22.90
N GLN A 17 -10.78 -0.04 24.04
CA GLN A 17 -12.17 -0.45 24.30
C GLN A 17 -13.18 0.26 23.39
N HIS A 18 -12.87 1.47 22.92
CA HIS A 18 -13.72 2.24 22.02
C HIS A 18 -13.55 1.88 20.53
N TYR A 19 -12.49 1.14 20.18
CA TYR A 19 -12.35 0.61 18.83
C TYR A 19 -13.34 -0.55 18.59
N PRO A 20 -13.83 -0.73 17.35
CA PRO A 20 -14.69 -1.86 17.00
C PRO A 20 -14.05 -3.17 17.44
N LYS A 21 -14.68 -3.87 18.39
CA LYS A 21 -14.18 -5.13 18.91
C LYS A 21 -14.22 -6.17 17.80
N GLU A 22 -13.04 -6.64 17.38
CA GLU A 22 -12.95 -7.83 16.56
C GLU A 22 -13.36 -9.03 17.41
N LYS A 23 -14.36 -9.81 16.94
CA LYS A 23 -14.89 -10.95 17.70
C LYS A 23 -13.85 -12.04 17.96
N TRP A 24 -12.79 -12.09 17.16
CA TRP A 24 -11.77 -13.14 17.21
C TRP A 24 -10.53 -12.77 18.04
N TRP A 25 -10.35 -11.49 18.38
CA TRP A 25 -9.20 -11.04 19.18
C TRP A 25 -9.50 -9.77 19.98
N GLN A 26 -9.10 -9.77 21.24
CA GLN A 26 -9.11 -8.58 22.09
C GLN A 26 -7.67 -8.11 22.25
N VAL A 27 -7.37 -6.89 21.80
CA VAL A 27 -6.02 -6.34 21.83
C VAL A 27 -5.61 -6.04 23.28
N PRO A 28 -4.58 -6.72 23.84
CA PRO A 28 -4.10 -6.42 25.18
C PRO A 28 -3.18 -5.18 25.15
N VAL A 29 -3.22 -4.37 26.22
CA VAL A 29 -2.26 -3.29 26.45
C VAL A 29 -1.29 -3.76 27.54
N LEU A 30 0.01 -3.82 27.21
CA LEU A 30 1.07 -4.28 28.11
C LEU A 30 2.12 -3.19 28.33
N ALA A 31 2.59 -3.07 29.56
CA ALA A 31 3.75 -2.25 29.90
C ALA A 31 5.04 -3.06 29.72
N THR A 32 6.04 -2.49 29.05
CA THR A 32 7.35 -3.15 28.85
C THR A 32 8.50 -2.16 29.03
N GLN A 33 9.66 -2.67 29.44
CA GLN A 33 10.91 -1.92 29.50
C GLN A 33 12.07 -2.78 28.99
N ALA A 34 12.49 -2.56 27.75
CA ALA A 34 13.54 -3.37 27.11
C ALA A 34 14.89 -3.36 27.85
N VAL A 35 15.35 -2.19 28.33
CA VAL A 35 16.67 -2.05 28.98
C VAL A 35 16.80 -2.88 30.25
N ASN A 36 15.68 -3.10 30.95
CA ASN A 36 15.63 -3.85 32.21
C ASN A 36 14.88 -5.18 32.06
N ASP A 37 14.61 -5.62 30.82
CA ASP A 37 13.90 -6.87 30.50
C ASP A 37 12.52 -7.03 31.19
N VAL A 38 11.83 -5.91 31.44
CA VAL A 38 10.51 -5.95 32.10
C VAL A 38 9.42 -6.17 31.07
N GLY A 39 8.57 -7.18 31.31
CA GLY A 39 7.37 -7.44 30.50
C GLY A 39 7.64 -8.06 29.11
N ILE A 40 8.89 -8.36 28.78
CA ILE A 40 9.27 -8.91 27.46
C ILE A 40 8.74 -10.34 27.27
N GLU A 41 8.84 -11.19 28.30
CA GLU A 41 8.28 -12.55 28.25
C GLU A 41 6.76 -12.54 28.06
N GLU A 42 6.05 -11.67 28.78
CA GLU A 42 4.59 -11.55 28.65
C GLU A 42 4.20 -11.00 27.28
N LEU A 43 4.95 -10.03 26.74
CA LEU A 43 4.76 -9.55 25.38
C LEU A 43 4.90 -10.70 24.37
N PHE A 44 5.95 -11.52 24.50
CA PHE A 44 6.16 -12.67 23.61
C PHE A 44 5.00 -13.67 23.68
N LYS A 45 4.53 -13.99 24.90
CA LYS A 45 3.35 -14.86 25.10
C LYS A 45 2.09 -14.29 24.42
N GLN A 46 1.86 -12.98 24.49
CA GLN A 46 0.72 -12.36 23.81
C GLN A 46 0.85 -12.39 22.28
N ILE A 47 2.07 -12.25 21.74
CA ILE A 47 2.33 -12.42 20.31
C ILE A 47 1.98 -13.84 19.86
N GLU A 48 2.37 -14.86 20.62
CA GLU A 48 2.03 -16.26 20.32
C GLU A 48 0.53 -16.54 20.40
N LYS A 49 -0.14 -16.04 21.43
CA LYS A 49 -1.61 -16.13 21.55
C LYS A 49 -2.31 -15.46 20.37
N HIS A 50 -1.84 -14.29 19.94
CA HIS A 50 -2.39 -13.60 18.78
C HIS A 50 -2.19 -14.42 17.50
N ARG A 51 -1.02 -15.05 17.30
CA ARG A 51 -0.76 -15.96 16.17
C ARG A 51 -1.75 -17.13 16.18
N GLN A 52 -1.95 -17.77 17.33
CA GLN A 52 -2.91 -18.87 17.47
C GLN A 52 -4.35 -18.41 17.20
N ALA A 53 -4.74 -17.24 17.68
CA ALA A 53 -6.06 -16.67 17.42
C ALA A 53 -6.26 -16.34 15.93
N LEU A 54 -5.24 -15.79 15.25
CA LEU A 54 -5.25 -15.54 13.81
C LEU A 54 -5.41 -16.83 13.00
N GLU A 55 -4.73 -17.91 13.41
CA GLU A 55 -4.83 -19.22 12.77
C GLU A 55 -6.20 -19.86 13.02
N GLY A 56 -6.64 -19.93 14.28
CA GLY A 56 -7.90 -20.54 14.67
C GLY A 56 -9.15 -19.82 14.15
N SER A 57 -9.06 -18.50 13.92
CA SER A 57 -10.14 -17.71 13.33
C SER A 57 -10.11 -17.64 11.79
N GLY A 58 -9.07 -18.17 11.14
CA GLY A 58 -8.87 -18.08 9.69
C GLY A 58 -8.41 -16.70 9.19
N GLN A 59 -8.27 -15.71 10.07
CA GLN A 59 -7.84 -14.34 9.74
C GLN A 59 -6.43 -14.28 9.17
N LEU A 60 -5.54 -15.19 9.58
CA LEU A 60 -4.19 -15.27 9.01
C LEU A 60 -4.24 -15.57 7.51
N LEU A 61 -5.07 -16.53 7.10
CA LEU A 61 -5.22 -16.91 5.70
C LEU A 61 -5.85 -15.77 4.90
N GLU A 62 -6.87 -15.12 5.45
CA GLU A 62 -7.53 -13.99 4.80
C GLU A 62 -6.58 -12.81 4.58
N LYS A 63 -5.84 -12.40 5.61
CA LYS A 63 -4.80 -11.36 5.49
C LYS A 63 -3.75 -11.72 4.44
N ARG A 64 -3.29 -12.98 4.40
CA ARG A 64 -2.35 -13.45 3.36
C ARG A 64 -2.95 -13.41 1.96
N ARG A 65 -4.24 -13.73 1.78
CA ARG A 65 -4.91 -13.61 0.48
C ARG A 65 -5.00 -12.15 0.03
N GLN A 66 -5.39 -11.25 0.93
CA GLN A 66 -5.47 -9.82 0.64
C GLN A 66 -4.10 -9.23 0.32
N GLN A 67 -3.06 -9.62 1.09
CA GLN A 67 -1.67 -9.26 0.84
C GLN A 67 -1.24 -9.67 -0.57
N ARG A 68 -1.39 -10.95 -0.94
CA ARG A 68 -1.02 -11.44 -2.27
C ARG A 68 -1.79 -10.77 -3.39
N ARG A 69 -3.09 -10.51 -3.18
CA ARG A 69 -3.91 -9.78 -4.16
C ARG A 69 -3.37 -8.38 -4.38
N ARG A 70 -3.02 -7.67 -3.30
CA ARG A 70 -2.47 -6.32 -3.38
C ARG A 70 -1.11 -6.32 -4.06
N GLU A 71 -0.18 -7.17 -3.62
CA GLU A 71 1.15 -7.32 -4.22
C GLU A 71 1.06 -7.64 -5.72
N PHE A 72 0.12 -8.50 -6.13
CA PHE A 72 -0.11 -8.81 -7.54
C PHE A 72 -0.58 -7.57 -8.32
N LEU A 73 -1.56 -6.82 -7.80
CA LEU A 73 -2.06 -5.61 -8.45
C LEU A 73 -0.98 -4.52 -8.52
N GLU A 74 -0.24 -4.28 -7.44
CA GLU A 74 0.89 -3.34 -7.41
C GLU A 74 1.98 -3.75 -8.42
N THR A 75 2.26 -5.04 -8.52
CA THR A 75 3.23 -5.57 -9.52
C THR A 75 2.74 -5.35 -10.94
N VAL A 76 1.46 -5.59 -11.21
CA VAL A 76 0.86 -5.36 -12.54
C VAL A 76 0.89 -3.88 -12.87
N GLU A 77 0.49 -3.01 -11.94
CA GLU A 77 0.51 -1.56 -12.09
C GLU A 77 1.92 -1.06 -12.41
N HIS A 78 2.92 -1.39 -11.60
CA HIS A 78 4.31 -0.99 -11.85
C HIS A 78 4.79 -1.43 -13.23
N ARG A 79 4.58 -2.70 -13.60
CA ARG A 79 5.02 -3.21 -14.91
C ARG A 79 4.32 -2.54 -16.08
N VAL A 80 3.02 -2.26 -15.97
CA VAL A 80 2.26 -1.59 -17.02
C VAL A 80 2.71 -0.13 -17.13
N SER A 81 2.84 0.57 -16.01
CA SER A 81 3.30 1.96 -15.97
C SER A 81 4.71 2.10 -16.54
N ASP A 82 5.65 1.22 -16.16
CA ASP A 82 7.03 1.24 -16.67
C ASP A 82 7.09 1.06 -18.19
N GLU A 83 6.34 0.11 -18.75
CA GLU A 83 6.32 -0.11 -20.19
C GLU A 83 5.60 1.01 -20.95
N LEU A 84 4.54 1.58 -20.36
CA LEU A 84 3.80 2.69 -20.96
C LEU A 84 4.63 3.98 -20.95
N LEU A 85 5.36 4.27 -19.87
CA LEU A 85 6.27 5.41 -19.79
C LEU A 85 7.34 5.35 -20.89
N LYS A 86 7.97 4.19 -21.10
CA LYS A 86 8.95 4.02 -22.19
C LYS A 86 8.37 4.29 -23.57
N LEU A 87 7.09 3.95 -23.81
CA LEU A 87 6.42 4.22 -25.08
C LEU A 87 6.06 5.69 -25.23
N VAL A 88 5.61 6.33 -24.16
CA VAL A 88 5.28 7.76 -24.11
C VAL A 88 6.50 8.62 -24.38
N GLU A 89 7.64 8.30 -23.75
CA GLU A 89 8.91 9.01 -23.97
C GLU A 89 9.42 8.92 -25.41
N GLN A 90 9.06 7.86 -26.14
CA GLN A 90 9.45 7.64 -27.53
C GLN A 90 8.44 8.20 -28.53
N ASP A 91 7.34 8.79 -28.07
CA ASP A 91 6.26 9.27 -28.93
C ASP A 91 6.45 10.76 -29.29
N GLU A 92 6.47 11.05 -30.60
CA GLU A 92 6.68 12.41 -31.12
C GLU A 92 5.56 13.38 -30.73
N GLU A 93 4.30 12.91 -30.67
CA GLU A 93 3.19 13.77 -30.24
C GLU A 93 3.31 14.10 -28.75
N MET A 94 3.73 13.14 -27.92
CA MET A 94 3.99 13.37 -26.49
C MET A 94 5.12 14.36 -26.26
N SER A 95 6.18 14.30 -27.07
CA SER A 95 7.28 15.25 -27.02
C SER A 95 6.81 16.69 -27.23
N LYS A 96 5.79 16.93 -28.08
CA LYS A 96 5.19 18.26 -28.28
C LYS A 96 4.44 18.74 -27.04
N TYR A 97 3.67 17.87 -26.38
CA TYR A 97 3.00 18.23 -25.13
C TYR A 97 4.01 18.54 -24.03
N MET A 98 5.08 17.76 -23.92
CA MET A 98 6.14 17.99 -22.94
C MET A 98 6.79 19.36 -23.13
N ALA A 99 7.13 19.73 -24.36
CA ALA A 99 7.70 21.04 -24.67
C ALA A 99 6.77 22.21 -24.27
N ARG A 100 5.46 22.08 -24.52
CA ARG A 100 4.46 23.08 -24.11
C ARG A 100 4.35 23.19 -22.58
N VAL A 101 4.45 22.08 -21.86
CA VAL A 101 4.46 22.06 -20.38
C VAL A 101 5.72 22.72 -19.84
N GLU A 102 6.89 22.37 -20.36
CA GLU A 102 8.18 22.94 -19.95
C GLU A 102 8.27 24.45 -20.24
N ALA A 103 7.65 24.90 -21.34
CA ALA A 103 7.53 26.32 -21.68
C ALA A 103 6.48 27.08 -20.82
N GLY A 104 5.68 26.37 -20.02
CA GLY A 104 4.61 26.95 -19.20
C GLY A 104 3.37 27.38 -19.99
N GLU A 105 3.21 26.91 -21.23
CA GLU A 105 2.06 27.23 -22.09
C GLU A 105 0.79 26.47 -21.68
N ILE A 106 0.96 25.31 -21.04
CA ILE A 106 -0.11 24.48 -20.47
C ILE A 106 0.38 23.85 -19.16
N ASP A 107 -0.49 23.76 -18.16
CA ASP A 107 -0.11 23.11 -16.91
C ASP A 107 -0.11 21.56 -17.05
N PRO A 108 0.64 20.83 -16.21
CA PRO A 108 0.77 19.39 -16.33
C PRO A 108 -0.55 18.61 -16.25
N TYR A 109 -1.51 19.08 -15.46
CA TYR A 109 -2.79 18.40 -15.29
C TYR A 109 -3.66 18.55 -16.54
N SER A 110 -3.76 19.78 -17.06
CA SER A 110 -4.47 20.04 -18.32
C SER A 110 -3.84 19.30 -19.50
N ALA A 111 -2.50 19.25 -19.58
CA ALA A 111 -1.80 18.50 -20.61
C ALA A 111 -2.09 16.99 -20.55
N ALA A 112 -2.09 16.40 -19.34
CA ALA A 112 -2.45 15.00 -19.15
C ALA A 112 -3.89 14.72 -19.58
N ASP A 113 -4.84 15.58 -19.22
CA ASP A 113 -6.23 15.46 -19.65
C ASP A 113 -6.39 15.59 -21.17
N GLU A 114 -5.66 16.51 -21.82
CA GLU A 114 -5.66 16.66 -23.28
C GLU A 114 -5.08 15.43 -23.98
N VAL A 115 -4.01 14.84 -23.45
CA VAL A 115 -3.37 13.62 -23.98
C VAL A 115 -4.26 12.39 -23.81
N LEU A 116 -4.92 12.25 -22.66
CA LEU A 116 -5.72 11.06 -22.34
C LEU A 116 -7.15 11.11 -22.90
N ARG A 117 -7.65 12.30 -23.27
CA ARG A 117 -8.99 12.49 -23.82
C ARG A 117 -9.19 11.78 -25.18
N PRO A 118 -8.26 11.83 -26.15
CA PRO A 118 -8.33 11.04 -27.37
C PRO A 118 -8.10 9.54 -27.10
N ARG A 119 -9.11 8.72 -27.42
CA ARG A 119 -8.97 7.25 -27.40
C ARG A 119 -7.94 6.71 -28.39
N THR A 120 -7.50 7.52 -29.35
CA THR A 120 -6.57 7.15 -30.42
C THR A 120 -5.16 6.91 -29.89
N LEU A 121 -4.65 7.77 -29.00
CA LEU A 121 -3.32 7.62 -28.40
C LEU A 121 -3.26 6.36 -27.52
N LEU A 122 -4.25 6.18 -26.64
CA LEU A 122 -4.40 4.98 -25.82
C LEU A 122 -4.50 3.70 -26.67
N ALA A 123 -5.26 3.72 -27.77
CA ALA A 123 -5.36 2.58 -28.68
C ALA A 123 -4.02 2.29 -29.40
N SER A 124 -3.27 3.32 -29.75
CA SER A 124 -1.95 3.18 -30.38
C SER A 124 -0.92 2.58 -29.42
N TRP A 125 -0.87 3.03 -28.17
CA TRP A 125 0.01 2.47 -27.14
C TRP A 125 -0.38 1.03 -26.80
N SER A 126 -1.67 0.73 -26.69
CA SER A 126 -2.17 -0.64 -26.50
C SER A 126 -1.71 -1.58 -27.63
N ARG A 127 -1.77 -1.13 -28.89
CA ARG A 127 -1.28 -1.89 -30.04
C ARG A 127 0.24 -2.12 -29.99
N ARG A 128 1.02 -1.06 -29.72
CA ARG A 128 2.49 -1.15 -29.60
C ARG A 128 2.91 -2.07 -28.45
N LEU A 129 2.21 -2.04 -27.31
CA LEU A 129 2.45 -2.97 -26.19
C LEU A 129 2.17 -4.42 -26.58
N ALA A 130 1.16 -4.68 -27.41
CA ALA A 130 0.86 -6.01 -27.91
C ALA A 130 1.91 -6.53 -28.91
N GLU A 131 2.43 -5.66 -29.79
CA GLU A 131 3.45 -5.99 -30.79
C GLU A 131 4.85 -6.19 -30.19
N LYS A 132 5.16 -5.50 -29.08
CA LYS A 132 6.48 -5.56 -28.42
C LYS A 132 6.65 -6.76 -27.48
N ARG A 133 5.60 -7.56 -27.25
CA ARG A 133 5.74 -8.84 -26.54
C ARG A 133 6.40 -9.85 -27.49
N PRO A 134 7.67 -10.24 -27.30
CA PRO A 134 8.15 -11.44 -27.95
C PRO A 134 7.31 -12.61 -27.41
N ASP A 135 6.93 -13.53 -28.28
CA ASP A 135 6.32 -14.80 -27.88
C ASP A 135 7.10 -15.37 -26.68
N GLY A 136 6.34 -15.77 -25.64
CA GLY A 136 6.88 -16.25 -24.37
C GLY A 136 7.71 -17.52 -24.48
#